data_AF-A0A7V6D1Q1-F1
#
_entry.id   AF-A0A7V6D1Q1-F1
#
_cell.length_a   1.000
_cell.length_b   1.000
_cell.length_c   1.000
_cell.angle_alpha   90.00
_cell.angle_beta   90.00
_cell.angle_gamma   90.00
#
_symmetry.space_group_name_H-M   'P 1'
#
loop_
_entity.id
_entity.type
_entity.pdbx_description
1 polymer ?
#
loop_
_entity_poly.entity_id
_entity_poly.type
_entity_poly.pdbx_seq_one_letter_code
_entity_poly.pdbx_strand_id
1 'polypeptide(L)'
;MASDKEVEVLDSVWRGVNGLIGRENLGVRLFNVSSIRSVPVASRTGRPVVLHLVNYADYPVERVTCRFQERFTRATLLGPGRSPSPLELVTENGGSEVLIDKVDVLVSVLLE
;
A
#
# COMPACT_ATOMS: atom_id res chain seq x y z
N MET A 1 -1.33 39.69 11.68
CA MET A 1 -1.80 38.80 10.60
C MET A 1 -0.64 38.69 9.63
N ALA A 2 -0.14 37.48 9.36
CA ALA A 2 0.93 37.30 8.37
C ALA A 2 0.44 37.83 7.01
N SER A 3 1.32 38.47 6.25
CA SER A 3 0.99 38.93 4.90
C SER A 3 0.80 37.74 3.96
N ASP A 4 -0.07 37.86 2.94
CA ASP A 4 -0.35 36.76 2.00
C ASP A 4 0.92 36.17 1.36
N LYS A 5 1.94 37.02 1.15
CA LYS A 5 3.27 36.60 0.67
C LYS A 5 4.02 35.70 1.64
N GLU A 6 3.93 35.95 2.94
CA GLU A 6 4.58 35.11 3.95
C GLU A 6 3.91 33.73 4.02
N VAL A 7 2.59 33.67 3.83
CA VAL A 7 1.83 32.41 3.77
C VAL A 7 2.22 31.60 2.54
N GLU A 8 2.38 32.24 1.38
CA GLU A 8 2.81 31.60 0.13
C GLU A 8 4.24 31.02 0.23
N VAL A 9 5.15 31.78 0.85
CA VAL A 9 6.52 31.32 1.11
C VAL A 9 6.52 30.12 2.07
N LEU A 10 5.73 30.17 3.15
CA LEU A 10 5.59 29.04 4.08
C LEU A 10 5.03 27.79 3.39
N ASP A 11 4.02 27.92 2.53
CA ASP A 11 3.44 26.79 1.80
C ASP A 11 4.45 26.20 0.78
N SER A 12 5.18 27.05 0.06
CA SER A 12 6.21 26.58 -0.88
C SER A 12 7.37 25.86 -0.17
N VAL A 13 7.81 26.36 0.98
CA VAL A 13 8.84 25.72 1.81
C VAL A 13 8.29 24.40 2.38
N TRP A 14 7.05 24.37 2.86
CA TRP A 14 6.42 23.15 3.37
C TRP A 14 6.30 22.07 2.29
N ARG A 15 5.90 22.42 1.06
CA ARG A 15 5.87 21.49 -0.09
C ARG A 15 7.27 21.03 -0.49
N GLY A 16 8.26 21.93 -0.49
CA GLY A 16 9.65 21.61 -0.77
C GLY A 16 10.25 20.65 0.26
N VAL A 17 9.99 20.88 1.55
CA VAL A 17 10.42 20.02 2.65
C VAL A 17 9.69 18.67 2.60
N ASN A 18 8.38 18.63 2.36
CA ASN A 18 7.65 17.37 2.17
C ASN A 18 8.10 16.59 0.93
N GLY A 19 8.54 17.27 -0.13
CA GLY A 19 9.09 16.64 -1.33
C GLY A 19 10.51 16.11 -1.13
N LEU A 20 11.34 16.80 -0.35
CA LEU A 20 12.73 16.41 -0.02
C LEU A 20 12.80 15.32 1.05
N ILE A 21 11.86 15.32 2.00
CA ILE A 21 11.59 14.17 2.87
C ILE A 21 10.76 13.18 2.03
N GLY A 22 11.35 12.73 0.92
CA GLY A 22 10.80 11.66 0.11
C GLY A 22 10.48 10.51 1.05
N ARG A 23 9.21 10.11 1.10
CA ARG A 23 8.85 8.90 1.83
C ARG A 23 9.42 7.73 1.05
N GLU A 24 10.67 7.40 1.33
CA GLU A 24 11.27 6.08 1.06
C GLU A 24 10.64 4.98 1.94
N ASN A 25 9.47 5.25 2.52
CA ASN A 25 8.73 4.31 3.32
C ASN A 25 7.80 3.54 2.39
N LEU A 26 8.04 2.23 2.28
CA LEU A 26 7.08 1.25 1.76
C LEU A 26 5.85 1.20 2.69
N GLY A 27 5.00 2.23 2.56
CA GLY A 27 3.87 2.48 3.43
C GLY A 27 2.61 1.86 2.88
N VAL A 28 2.10 0.84 3.57
CA VAL A 28 0.76 0.28 3.35
C VAL A 28 -0.13 0.54 4.56
N ARG A 29 -1.38 0.94 4.32
CA ARG A 29 -2.44 0.96 5.34
C ARG A 29 -3.40 -0.19 5.08
N LEU A 30 -3.71 -0.92 6.14
CA LEU A 30 -4.57 -2.11 6.08
C LEU A 30 -5.83 -1.90 6.91
N PHE A 31 -6.96 -2.38 6.41
CA PHE A 31 -8.25 -2.36 7.09
C PHE A 31 -8.79 -3.78 7.19
N ASN A 32 -9.52 -4.07 8.28
CA ASN A 32 -10.06 -5.39 8.60
C ASN A 32 -8.96 -6.47 8.79
N VAL A 33 -7.90 -6.15 9.52
CA VAL A 33 -6.70 -7.01 9.66
C VAL A 33 -6.38 -7.41 11.10
N SER A 34 -7.39 -7.74 11.91
CA SER A 34 -7.24 -7.98 13.35
C SER A 34 -6.14 -8.97 13.76
N SER A 35 -5.86 -9.97 12.92
CA SER A 35 -4.86 -11.04 13.15
C SER A 35 -3.79 -11.16 12.07
N ILE A 36 -3.68 -10.18 11.16
CA ILE A 36 -2.78 -10.24 10.00
C ILE A 36 -1.51 -9.45 10.26
N ARG A 37 -0.36 -10.12 10.08
CA ARG A 37 0.94 -9.47 9.93
C ARG A 37 1.18 -9.11 8.47
N SER A 38 1.62 -7.88 8.25
CA SER A 38 1.99 -7.37 6.93
C SER A 38 3.49 -7.15 6.79
N VAL A 39 4.02 -7.50 5.62
CA VAL A 39 5.43 -7.31 5.28
C VAL A 39 5.52 -6.83 3.83
N PRO A 40 5.64 -5.51 3.57
CA PRO A 40 5.96 -5.00 2.25
C PRO A 40 7.46 -5.16 1.96
N VAL A 41 7.80 -5.63 0.77
CA VAL A 41 9.15 -5.87 0.28
C VAL A 41 9.27 -5.31 -1.12
N ALA A 42 10.24 -4.44 -1.37
CA ALA A 42 10.56 -3.99 -2.73
C ALA A 42 11.69 -4.84 -3.30
N SER A 43 11.72 -4.95 -4.63
CA SER A 43 12.89 -5.46 -5.35
C SER A 43 14.11 -4.53 -5.14
N ARG A 44 15.30 -4.99 -5.52
CA ARG A 44 16.54 -4.19 -5.49
C ARG A 44 16.45 -2.88 -6.28
N THR A 45 15.58 -2.82 -7.29
CA THR A 45 15.36 -1.63 -8.13
C THR A 45 14.15 -0.81 -7.69
N GLY A 46 13.55 -1.12 -6.54
CA GLY A 46 12.34 -0.46 -6.01
C GLY A 46 11.02 -1.04 -6.54
N ARG A 47 11.03 -1.74 -7.69
CA ARG A 47 9.86 -2.42 -8.27
C ARG A 47 10.24 -3.78 -8.89
N PRO A 48 9.37 -4.81 -8.81
CA PRO A 48 8.03 -4.78 -8.21
C PRO A 48 8.06 -4.71 -6.69
N VAL A 49 6.92 -4.37 -6.09
CA VAL A 49 6.68 -4.43 -4.64
C VAL A 49 5.82 -5.65 -4.34
N VAL A 50 6.14 -6.38 -3.28
CA VAL A 50 5.36 -7.51 -2.79
C VAL A 50 4.90 -7.21 -1.38
N LEU A 51 3.59 -7.30 -1.14
CA LEU A 51 3.02 -7.27 0.21
C LEU A 51 2.67 -8.69 0.63
N HIS A 52 3.38 -9.24 1.61
CA HIS A 52 3.00 -10.50 2.26
C HIS A 52 2.00 -10.23 3.39
N LEU A 53 0.95 -11.03 3.45
CA LEU A 53 -0.06 -11.02 4.51
C LEU A 53 -0.14 -12.41 5.14
N VAL A 54 0.20 -12.50 6.43
CA VAL A 54 0.13 -13.75 7.21
C VAL A 54 -0.95 -13.59 8.26
N ASN A 55 -2.00 -14.41 8.18
CA ASN A 55 -3.02 -14.51 9.20
C ASN A 55 -2.59 -15.53 10.27
N TYR A 56 -2.55 -15.10 11.52
CA TYR A 56 -2.21 -15.96 12.66
C TYR A 56 -3.44 -16.50 13.41
N ALA A 57 -4.66 -16.14 12.98
CA ALA A 57 -5.88 -16.73 13.51
C ALA A 57 -6.12 -18.13 12.91
N ASP A 58 -6.94 -18.92 13.60
CA ASP A 58 -7.44 -20.23 13.16
C ASP A 58 -8.71 -20.13 12.28
N TYR A 59 -9.12 -18.91 11.94
CA TYR A 59 -10.23 -18.60 11.04
C TYR A 59 -9.80 -17.60 9.95
N PRO A 60 -10.43 -17.63 8.76
CA PRO A 60 -10.10 -16.72 7.68
C PRO A 60 -10.52 -15.28 8.01
N VAL A 61 -9.72 -14.32 7.53
CA VAL A 61 -10.05 -12.89 7.58
C VAL A 61 -10.58 -12.46 6.22
N GLU A 62 -11.73 -11.81 6.20
CA GLU A 62 -12.42 -11.41 4.97
C GLU A 62 -12.38 -9.91 4.73
N ARG A 63 -12.54 -9.52 3.46
CA ARG A 63 -12.66 -8.12 3.02
C ARG A 63 -11.51 -7.24 3.51
N VAL A 64 -10.28 -7.69 3.26
CA VAL A 64 -9.06 -6.97 3.62
C VAL A 64 -8.76 -5.89 2.57
N THR A 65 -8.79 -4.63 2.98
CA THR A 65 -8.43 -3.51 2.10
C THR A 65 -6.97 -3.12 2.32
N CYS A 66 -6.20 -3.04 1.24
CA CYS A 66 -4.81 -2.58 1.26
C CYS A 66 -4.66 -1.27 0.50
N ARG A 67 -4.24 -0.20 1.18
CA ARG A 67 -3.97 1.12 0.57
C ARG A 67 -2.48 1.41 0.54
N PHE A 68 -1.98 1.67 -0.65
CA PHE A 68 -0.60 2.05 -0.92
C PHE A 68 -0.51 3.55 -1.20
N GLN A 69 0.59 4.17 -0.78
CA GLN A 69 0.86 5.58 -1.09
C GLN A 69 1.28 5.78 -2.54
N GLU A 70 1.87 4.76 -3.15
CA GLU A 70 2.29 4.77 -4.56
C GLU A 70 1.15 4.36 -5.49
N ARG A 71 1.24 4.81 -6.75
CA ARG A 71 0.42 4.29 -7.84
C ARG A 71 1.09 3.07 -8.48
N PHE A 72 0.31 2.02 -8.61
CA PHE A 72 0.63 0.81 -9.36
C PHE A 72 -0.33 0.66 -10.53
N THR A 73 0.15 0.01 -11.58
CA THR A 73 -0.63 -0.28 -12.79
C THR A 73 -1.23 -1.67 -12.76
N ARG A 74 -0.62 -2.59 -12.00
CA ARG A 74 -1.08 -3.97 -11.90
C ARG A 74 -0.92 -4.50 -10.48
N ALA A 75 -1.91 -5.27 -10.04
CA ALA A 75 -1.87 -6.02 -8.81
C ALA A 75 -2.25 -7.48 -9.08
N THR A 76 -1.50 -8.42 -8.51
CA THR A 76 -1.74 -9.85 -8.64
C THR A 76 -1.73 -10.50 -7.26
N LEU A 77 -2.79 -11.24 -6.93
CA LEU A 77 -2.86 -12.08 -5.74
C LEU A 77 -2.14 -13.39 -5.99
N LEU A 78 -1.24 -13.73 -5.08
CA LEU A 78 -0.48 -14.97 -5.03
C LEU A 78 -0.85 -15.72 -3.74
N GLY A 79 -0.87 -17.04 -3.80
CA GLY A 79 -1.10 -17.88 -2.63
C GLY A 79 -0.58 -19.30 -2.83
N PRO A 80 -0.21 -20.01 -1.74
CA PRO A 80 0.24 -21.39 -1.84
C PRO A 80 -0.81 -22.28 -2.52
N GLY A 81 -0.38 -23.06 -3.52
CA GLY A 81 -1.25 -24.01 -4.25
C GLY A 81 -2.35 -23.36 -5.10
N ARG A 82 -2.33 -22.03 -5.29
CA ARG A 82 -3.28 -21.29 -6.12
C ARG A 82 -2.59 -20.70 -7.35
N SER A 83 -3.28 -20.70 -8.47
CA SER A 83 -2.86 -19.92 -9.64
C SER A 83 -2.90 -18.42 -9.30
N PRO A 84 -1.94 -17.62 -9.79
CA PRO A 84 -1.99 -16.17 -9.68
C PRO A 84 -3.31 -15.62 -10.23
N SER A 85 -3.95 -14.70 -9.51
CA SER A 85 -5.19 -14.05 -9.94
C SER A 85 -5.05 -12.53 -9.94
N PRO A 86 -5.52 -11.82 -10.97
CA PRO A 86 -5.48 -10.35 -10.99
C PRO A 86 -6.35 -9.79 -9.87
N LEU A 87 -5.91 -8.67 -9.29
CA LEU A 87 -6.72 -7.86 -8.39
C LEU A 87 -7.09 -6.55 -9.07
N GLU A 88 -8.32 -6.09 -8.80
CA GLU A 88 -8.74 -4.75 -9.21
C GLU A 88 -7.97 -3.69 -8.41
N LEU A 89 -7.41 -2.71 -9.13
CA LEU A 89 -6.70 -1.58 -8.56
C LEU A 89 -7.55 -0.32 -8.68
N VAL A 90 -7.89 0.25 -7.54
CA VAL A 90 -8.52 1.57 -7.47
C VAL A 90 -7.42 2.62 -7.24
N THR A 91 -7.31 3.62 -8.10
CA THR A 91 -6.21 4.61 -8.05
C THR A 91 -6.71 6.03 -7.80
N GLU A 92 -7.22 6.27 -6.60
CA GLU A 92 -7.71 7.58 -6.17
C GLU A 92 -6.69 8.32 -5.28
N ASN A 93 -6.79 9.66 -5.23
CA ASN A 93 -6.04 10.50 -4.27
C ASN A 93 -4.51 10.31 -4.24
N GLY A 94 -3.90 9.90 -5.36
CA GLY A 94 -2.44 9.78 -5.49
C GLY A 94 -1.86 8.41 -5.14
N GLY A 95 -2.68 7.44 -4.71
CA GLY A 95 -2.22 6.09 -4.35
C GLY A 95 -2.94 4.97 -5.11
N SER A 96 -2.80 3.76 -4.59
CA SER A 96 -3.45 2.54 -5.09
C SER A 96 -4.15 1.80 -3.95
N GLU A 97 -5.29 1.20 -4.24
CA GLU A 97 -6.04 0.37 -3.32
C GLU A 97 -6.41 -0.95 -3.98
N VAL A 98 -6.31 -2.05 -3.21
CA VAL A 98 -6.85 -3.36 -3.59
C VAL A 98 -7.72 -3.91 -2.47
N LEU A 99 -8.74 -4.68 -2.86
CA LEU A 99 -9.55 -5.48 -1.96
C LEU A 99 -9.16 -6.95 -2.12
N ILE A 100 -8.94 -7.63 -0.99
CA ILE A 100 -8.72 -9.07 -0.94
C ILE A 100 -9.93 -9.68 -0.24
N ASP A 101 -10.67 -10.53 -0.96
CA ASP A 101 -11.90 -11.11 -0.43
C ASP A 101 -11.65 -11.96 0.81
N LYS A 102 -10.57 -12.75 0.81
CA LYS A 102 -10.25 -13.67 1.89
C LYS A 102 -8.76 -13.94 2.02
N VAL A 103 -8.28 -13.91 3.26
CA VAL A 103 -6.95 -14.36 3.68
C VAL A 103 -7.11 -15.54 4.64
N ASP A 104 -6.82 -16.75 4.16
CA ASP A 104 -6.86 -17.96 5.00
C ASP A 104 -5.65 -17.99 5.95
N VAL A 105 -4.46 -18.31 5.44
CA VAL A 105 -3.20 -18.34 6.22
C VAL A 105 -2.17 -17.38 5.66
N LEU A 106 -1.93 -17.45 4.34
CA LEU A 106 -0.93 -16.64 3.66
C LEU A 106 -1.43 -16.25 2.29
N VAL A 107 -1.33 -14.96 1.97
CA VAL A 107 -1.41 -14.45 0.59
C VAL A 107 -0.30 -13.44 0.37
N SER A 108 0.05 -13.19 -0.89
CA SER A 108 0.92 -12.08 -1.26
C SER A 108 0.28 -11.27 -2.37
N VAL A 109 0.45 -9.95 -2.34
CA VAL A 109 0.05 -9.05 -3.41
C VAL A 109 1.30 -8.57 -4.13
N LEU A 110 1.48 -8.97 -5.38
CA LEU A 110 2.51 -8.45 -6.26
C LEU A 110 1.99 -7.17 -6.94
N LEU A 111 2.76 -6.10 -6.86
CA LEU A 111 2.42 -4.75 -7.33
C LEU A 111 3.48 -4.28 -8.33
N GLU A 112 3.02 -3.84 -9.51
CA GLU A 112 3.86 -3.39 -10.64
C GLU A 112 3.47 -1.98 -11.11
#